data_AF-A0A2S9F6T6-F1
#
_entry.id   AF-A0A2S9F6T6-F1
#
_cell.length_a   1.000
_cell.length_b   1.000
_cell.length_c   1.000
_cell.angle_alpha   90.00
_cell.angle_beta   90.00
_cell.angle_gamma   90.00
#
_symmetry.space_group_name_H-M   'P 1'
#
loop_
_entity.id
_entity.type
_entity.pdbx_description
1 polymer ?
#
loop_
_entity_poly.entity_id
_entity_poly.type
_entity_poly.pdbx_seq_one_letter_code
_entity_poly.pdbx_strand_id
1 'polypeptide(L)' 'DQTISELEAQGNRVIVNRLSDAPLSEASVVGVNRGSDIRSTVMDDFNDRTYQGTVTGQVIYVDVK' A
#
# COMPACT_ATOMS: atom_id res chain seq x y z
N ASP A 1 -9.95 2.15 10.46
CA ASP A 1 -9.20 3.23 9.77
C ASP A 1 -7.69 3.20 9.98
N GLN A 2 -7.20 2.94 11.20
CA GLN A 2 -5.76 3.01 11.52
C GLN A 2 -4.86 2.11 10.64
N THR A 3 -5.32 0.91 10.28
CA THR A 3 -4.52 -0.05 9.48
C THR A 3 -4.27 0.40 8.04
N ILE A 4 -5.21 1.09 7.39
CA ILE A 4 -5.03 1.53 5.99
C ILE A 4 -4.04 2.69 5.94
N SER A 5 -4.20 3.67 6.83
CA SER A 5 -3.29 4.82 6.92
C SER A 5 -1.86 4.41 7.29
N GLU A 6 -1.70 3.40 8.15
CA GLU A 6 -0.39 2.83 8.49
C GLU A 6 0.27 2.15 7.29
N LEU A 7 -0.50 1.44 6.45
CA LEU A 7 0.02 0.81 5.24
C LEU A 7 0.44 1.85 4.19
N GLU A 8 -0.36 2.90 4.00
CA GLU A 8 -0.01 4.01 3.10
C GLU A 8 1.22 4.79 3.59
N ALA A 9 1.33 5.02 4.90
CA ALA A 9 2.49 5.69 5.51
C ALA A 9 3.81 4.92 5.30
N GLN A 10 3.74 3.61 5.12
CA GLN A 10 4.90 2.77 4.80
C GLN A 10 5.30 2.81 3.31
N GLY A 11 4.65 3.68 2.50
CA GLY A 11 4.92 3.79 1.06
C GLY A 11 4.18 2.76 0.21
N ASN A 12 3.24 2.01 0.81
CA ASN A 12 2.41 1.07 0.07
C ASN A 12 1.23 1.79 -0.58
N ARG A 13 0.82 1.32 -1.75
CA ARG A 13 -0.40 1.79 -2.38
C ARG A 13 -1.54 0.88 -1.96
N VAL A 14 -2.49 1.41 -1.19
CA VAL A 14 -3.64 0.63 -0.73
C VAL A 14 -4.80 0.80 -1.70
N ILE A 15 -5.37 -0.31 -2.16
CA ILE A 15 -6.56 -0.35 -3.02
C ILE A 15 -7.66 -1.06 -2.24
N VAL A 16 -8.73 -0.35 -1.93
CA VAL A 16 -9.85 -0.89 -1.15
C VAL A 16 -10.95 -1.37 -2.10
N ASN A 17 -11.21 -2.67 -2.10
CA ASN A 17 -12.31 -3.29 -2.82
C ASN A 17 -13.50 -3.44 -1.89
N ARG A 18 -14.61 -2.79 -2.23
CA ARG A 18 -15.87 -2.93 -1.48
C ARG A 18 -16.66 -4.11 -2.04
N LEU A 19 -16.93 -5.08 -1.20
CA LEU A 19 -17.74 -6.27 -1.50
C LEU A 19 -19.21 -6.07 -1.12
N SER A 20 -19.56 -4.96 -0.46
CA SER A 20 -20.92 -4.58 -0.08
C SER A 20 -21.17 -3.09 -0.31
N ASP A 21 -22.44 -2.70 -0.32
CA ASP A 21 -22.87 -1.29 -0.37
C ASP A 21 -22.83 -0.59 1.01
N ALA A 22 -22.34 -1.26 2.05
CA ALA A 22 -22.22 -0.67 3.38
C ALA A 22 -21.24 0.51 3.37
N PRO A 23 -21.48 1.55 4.18
CA PRO A 23 -20.54 2.66 4.31
C PRO A 23 -19.19 2.14 4.85
N LEU A 24 -18.08 2.72 4.38
CA LEU A 24 -16.72 2.28 4.72
C LEU A 24 -16.45 2.26 6.24
N SER A 25 -17.16 3.10 6.99
CA SER A 25 -17.11 3.17 8.45
C SER A 25 -17.65 1.94 9.16
N GLU A 26 -18.52 1.17 8.50
CA GLU A 26 -19.12 -0.07 9.01
C GLU A 26 -18.53 -1.31 8.34
N ALA A 27 -17.67 -1.12 7.33
CA ALA A 27 -17.09 -2.21 6.57
C ALA A 27 -15.96 -2.89 7.35
N SER A 28 -15.98 -4.22 7.39
CA SER A 28 -14.95 -5.04 8.04
C SER A 28 -13.99 -5.61 6.99
N VAL A 29 -12.70 -5.65 7.32
CA VAL A 29 -11.67 -6.23 6.45
C VAL A 29 -11.85 -7.75 6.40
N VAL A 30 -12.17 -8.26 5.22
CA VAL A 30 -12.37 -9.70 4.98
C VAL A 30 -11.13 -10.35 4.37
N GLY A 31 -10.29 -9.58 3.69
CA GLY A 31 -9.09 -10.09 3.04
C GLY A 31 -8.06 -9.00 2.82
N VAL A 32 -6.79 -9.39 2.90
CA VAL A 32 -5.65 -8.54 2.53
C VAL A 32 -4.78 -9.32 1.57
N ASN A 33 -4.68 -8.83 0.34
CA ASN A 33 -3.91 -9.46 -0.73
C ASN A 33 -2.73 -8.56 -1.12
N ARG A 34 -1.53 -9.14 -1.18
CA ARG A 34 -0.31 -8.43 -1.61
C ARG A 34 -0.17 -8.52 -3.12
N GLY A 35 -0.07 -7.38 -3.78
CA GLY A 35 0.12 -7.22 -5.22
C GLY A 35 1.59 -7.01 -5.59
N SER A 36 1.79 -6.36 -6.74
CA SER A 36 3.12 -6.07 -7.29
C SER A 36 3.91 -5.08 -6.44
N ASP A 37 5.23 -5.24 -6.46
CA ASP A 37 6.16 -4.28 -5.87
C ASP A 37 6.09 -2.93 -6.60
N ILE A 38 6.08 -1.86 -5.82
CA ILE A 38 6.30 -0.51 -6.30
C ILE A 38 7.80 -0.27 -6.32
N ARG A 39 8.32 0.02 -7.52
CA ARG A 39 9.74 0.26 -7.73
C ARG A 39 9.94 1.71 -8.11
N SER A 40 10.94 2.34 -7.51
CA SER A 40 11.29 3.72 -7.80
C SER A 40 12.79 3.92 -7.89
N THR A 41 13.15 5.10 -8.36
CA THR A 41 14.51 5.62 -8.28
C THR A 41 14.69 6.27 -6.93
N VAL A 42 15.69 5.83 -6.16
CA VAL A 42 16.06 6.43 -4.87
C VAL A 42 17.50 6.91 -4.92
N MET A 43 17.69 8.13 -4.43
CA MET A 43 19.00 8.73 -4.23
C MET A 43 19.48 8.38 -2.83
N ASP A 44 20.71 7.88 -2.74
CA ASP A 44 21.45 7.72 -1.50
C ASP A 44 22.37 8.93 -1.38
N ASP A 45 21.92 9.89 -0.56
CA ASP A 45 22.62 11.15 -0.32
C ASP A 45 23.98 10.95 0.38
N PHE A 46 24.16 9.84 1.11
CA PHE A 46 25.39 9.57 1.85
C PHE A 46 26.53 9.16 0.90
N ASN A 47 26.21 8.40 -0.15
CA ASN A 47 27.18 7.92 -1.14
C ASN A 47 27.08 8.63 -2.50
N ASP A 48 26.26 9.68 -2.61
CA ASP A 48 25.95 10.40 -3.86
C ASP A 48 25.64 9.45 -5.03
N ARG A 49 24.77 8.47 -4.77
CA ARG A 49 24.45 7.39 -5.71
C ARG A 49 22.96 7.25 -5.94
N THR A 50 22.60 7.02 -7.19
CA THR A 50 21.20 6.78 -7.57
C THR A 50 20.98 5.28 -7.81
N TYR A 51 20.07 4.68 -7.06
CA TYR A 51 19.65 3.30 -7.24
C TYR A 51 18.34 3.25 -8.03
N GLN A 52 18.40 2.56 -9.17
CA GLN A 52 17.27 2.34 -10.06
C GLN A 52 16.57 1.03 -9.70
N GLY A 53 15.23 1.03 -9.71
CA GLY A 53 14.44 -0.20 -9.54
C GLY A 53 14.36 -0.74 -8.10
N THR A 54 14.69 0.10 -7.11
CA THR A 54 14.56 -0.24 -5.68
C THR A 54 13.09 -0.38 -5.32
N VAL A 55 12.76 -1.43 -4.57
CA VAL A 55 11.41 -1.63 -4.03
C VAL A 55 11.19 -0.59 -2.93
N THR A 56 10.29 0.37 -3.18
CA THR A 56 9.95 1.44 -2.25
C THR A 56 8.61 1.21 -1.55
N GLY A 57 7.87 0.18 -1.97
CA GLY A 57 6.60 -0.20 -1.37
C GLY A 57 5.96 -1.34 -2.13
N GLN A 58 4.75 -1.72 -1.75
CA GLN A 58 3.96 -2.75 -2.43
C GLN A 58 2.53 -2.27 -2.64
N VAL A 59 1.87 -2.79 -3.67
CA VAL A 59 0.41 -2.62 -3.81
C VAL A 59 -0.28 -3.59 -2.86
N ILE A 60 -1.18 -3.09 -2.03
CA ILE A 60 -1.97 -3.91 -1.09
C ILE A 60 -3.43 -3.76 -1.46
N TYR A 61 -4.10 -4.87 -1.75
CA TYR A 61 -5.54 -4.93 -1.95
C TYR A 61 -6.21 -5.31 -0.64
N VAL A 62 -7.16 -4.50 -0.21
CA VAL A 62 -7.94 -4.74 1.02
C VAL A 62 -9.38 -4.92 0.61
N ASP A 63 -9.89 -6.14 0.79
CA ASP A 63 -11.28 -6.46 0.54
C ASP A 63 -12.08 -6.19 1.81
N VAL A 64 -13.13 -5.37 1.71
CA VAL A 64 -14.00 -4.99 2.83
C VAL A 64 -15.46 -5.33 2.52
N LYS A 65 -16.24 -5.76 3.51
CA LYS A 65 -17.68 -6.06 3.38
C LYS A 65 -18.50 -5.46 4.51
#